data_AF-A0A534S1E5-F1
#
_entry.id   AF-A0A534S1E5-F1
#
_cell.length_a   1.000
_cell.length_b   1.000
_cell.length_c   1.000
_cell.angle_alpha   90.00
_cell.angle_beta   90.00
_cell.angle_gamma   90.00
#
_symmetry.space_group_name_H-M   'P 1'
#
loop_
_entity.id
_entity.type
_entity.pdbx_description
1 polymer ?
#
loop_
_entity_poly.entity_id
_entity_poly.type
_entity_poly.pdbx_seq_one_letter_code
_entity_poly.pdbx_strand_id
1 'polypeptide(L)'
;MAAKLVKFSQDARDRTLRGVNLLADTVTVTLGPKGRNVIIEKSFGAPVVTKDGVTVAKEIELEDKFENMGAQMVKEVASKTSDVAGDGTTTATVLARAIYAEGVKMVAAGHDPMSLKRGIDKAVIAVVEELKGLSKPTRDQKEIAQVGTISANNDATIGEIIAEAMNKVGKEGVITVEEAKGLETTLDVVEGMQFDRGYLSP
;
A
#
# COMPACT_ATOMS: atom_id res chain seq x y z
N MET A 1 -1.22 -15.58 33.27
CA MET A 1 -0.74 -15.28 31.90
C MET A 1 -0.74 -16.57 31.11
N ALA A 2 -1.25 -16.55 29.87
CA ALA A 2 -1.17 -17.73 29.00
C ALA A 2 0.30 -18.05 28.64
N ALA A 3 0.62 -19.34 28.50
CA ALA A 3 1.94 -19.80 28.09
C ALA A 3 2.35 -19.22 26.72
N LYS A 4 3.65 -18.98 26.53
CA LYS A 4 4.21 -18.40 25.31
C LYS A 4 4.99 -19.46 24.53
N LEU A 5 4.78 -19.49 23.21
CA LEU A 5 5.58 -20.27 22.29
C LEU A 5 6.75 -19.41 21.82
N VAL A 6 7.97 -19.97 21.87
CA VAL A 6 9.19 -19.26 21.46
C VAL A 6 9.91 -20.10 20.40
N LYS A 7 10.28 -19.45 19.30
CA LYS A 7 11.02 -20.04 18.19
C LYS A 7 12.26 -19.20 17.91
N PHE A 8 13.32 -19.85 17.42
CA PHE A 8 14.62 -19.22 17.23
C PHE A 8 15.15 -19.46 15.82
N SER A 9 16.07 -18.58 15.41
CA SER A 9 16.94 -18.77 14.25
C SER A 9 16.18 -19.09 12.96
N GLN A 10 16.52 -20.21 12.32
CA GLN A 10 15.98 -20.62 11.02
C GLN A 10 14.46 -20.89 11.08
N ASP A 11 13.98 -21.67 12.06
CA ASP A 11 12.56 -22.04 12.17
C ASP A 11 11.66 -20.81 12.34
N ALA A 12 12.12 -19.79 13.07
CA ALA A 12 11.40 -18.53 13.18
C ALA A 12 11.36 -17.78 11.84
N ARG A 13 12.50 -17.62 11.17
CA ARG A 13 12.59 -16.90 9.88
C ARG A 13 11.81 -17.59 8.77
N ASP A 14 11.86 -18.91 8.69
CA ASP A 14 11.17 -19.68 7.64
C ASP A 14 9.65 -19.54 7.78
N ARG A 15 9.12 -19.55 9.02
CA ARG A 15 7.70 -19.29 9.30
C ARG A 15 7.32 -17.86 8.94
N THR A 16 8.10 -16.89 9.37
CA THR A 16 7.86 -15.49 9.00
C THR A 16 7.85 -15.30 7.48
N LEU A 17 8.81 -15.91 6.77
CA LEU A 17 8.89 -15.86 5.31
C LEU A 17 7.68 -16.49 4.62
N ARG A 18 7.16 -17.62 5.14
CA ARG A 18 5.92 -18.22 4.61
C ARG A 18 4.73 -17.27 4.72
N GLY A 19 4.57 -16.61 5.87
CA GLY A 19 3.52 -15.60 6.05
C GLY A 19 3.66 -14.40 5.12
N VAL A 20 4.89 -13.89 4.95
CA VAL A 20 5.19 -12.79 4.01
C VAL A 20 4.89 -13.20 2.57
N ASN A 21 5.27 -14.42 2.16
CA ASN A 21 5.00 -14.93 0.83
C ASN A 21 3.50 -15.07 0.58
N LEU A 22 2.74 -15.61 1.53
CA LEU A 22 1.30 -15.80 1.37
C LEU A 22 0.55 -14.46 1.20
N LEU A 23 0.89 -13.46 2.02
CA LEU A 23 0.38 -12.09 1.85
C LEU A 23 0.74 -11.54 0.47
N ALA A 24 2.02 -11.59 0.11
CA ALA A 24 2.51 -10.98 -1.11
C ALA A 24 1.97 -11.68 -2.37
N ASP A 25 1.89 -13.01 -2.40
CA ASP A 25 1.38 -13.76 -3.54
C ASP A 25 -0.10 -13.46 -3.78
N THR A 26 -0.87 -13.27 -2.70
CA THR A 26 -2.30 -12.91 -2.79
C THR A 26 -2.51 -11.46 -3.23
N VAL A 27 -1.65 -10.54 -2.81
CA VAL A 27 -1.76 -9.10 -3.17
C VAL A 27 -1.16 -8.82 -4.56
N THR A 28 -0.12 -9.54 -4.97
CA THR A 28 0.57 -9.28 -6.25
C THR A 28 -0.31 -9.57 -7.47
N VAL A 29 -1.26 -10.50 -7.37
CA VAL A 29 -2.14 -10.81 -8.52
C VAL A 29 -3.03 -9.63 -8.92
N THR A 30 -3.24 -8.65 -8.04
CA THR A 30 -4.04 -7.46 -8.32
C THR A 30 -3.22 -6.29 -8.88
N LEU A 31 -1.89 -6.43 -8.98
CA LEU A 31 -1.00 -5.33 -9.39
C LEU A 31 -1.21 -4.92 -10.86
N GLY A 32 -1.38 -3.60 -11.07
CA GLY A 32 -1.39 -2.97 -12.38
C GLY A 32 -2.69 -3.13 -13.19
N PRO A 33 -2.75 -2.59 -14.41
CA PRO A 33 -3.99 -2.54 -15.20
C PRO A 33 -4.51 -3.91 -15.65
N LYS A 34 -3.65 -4.94 -15.62
CA LYS A 34 -4.01 -6.34 -15.91
C LYS A 34 -4.17 -7.19 -14.64
N GLY A 35 -4.37 -6.55 -13.49
CA GLY A 35 -4.68 -7.22 -12.23
C GLY A 35 -5.85 -8.19 -12.38
N ARG A 36 -5.69 -9.37 -11.77
CA ARG A 36 -6.71 -10.42 -11.70
C ARG A 36 -7.62 -10.19 -10.50
N ASN A 37 -8.81 -10.77 -10.58
CA ASN A 37 -9.78 -10.70 -9.49
C ASN A 37 -9.36 -11.61 -8.34
N VAL A 38 -9.53 -11.12 -7.13
CA VAL A 38 -9.50 -11.90 -5.89
C VAL A 38 -10.93 -11.98 -5.36
N ILE A 39 -11.33 -13.18 -4.97
CA ILE A 39 -12.65 -13.45 -4.41
C ILE A 39 -12.49 -13.59 -2.90
N ILE A 40 -13.27 -12.81 -2.16
CA ILE A 40 -13.23 -12.73 -0.71
C ILE A 40 -14.59 -13.20 -0.17
N GLU A 41 -14.57 -14.18 0.72
CA GLU A 41 -15.76 -14.67 1.39
C GLU A 41 -16.37 -13.58 2.29
N LYS A 42 -17.70 -13.52 2.34
CA LYS A 42 -18.43 -12.77 3.35
C LYS A 42 -19.23 -13.76 4.20
N SER A 43 -19.31 -13.52 5.50
CA SER A 43 -20.10 -14.35 6.41
C SER A 43 -21.60 -14.40 6.07
N PHE A 44 -22.09 -13.43 5.30
CA PHE A 44 -23.45 -13.40 4.78
C PHE A 44 -23.51 -12.77 3.39
N GLY A 45 -24.34 -13.34 2.51
CA GLY A 45 -24.59 -12.83 1.16
C GLY A 45 -23.57 -13.32 0.12
N ALA A 46 -23.42 -12.54 -0.95
CA ALA A 46 -22.50 -12.85 -2.05
C ALA A 46 -21.05 -12.47 -1.71
N PRO A 47 -20.05 -13.20 -2.25
CA PRO A 47 -18.64 -12.86 -2.04
C PRO A 47 -18.28 -11.53 -2.69
N VAL A 48 -17.25 -10.88 -2.18
CA VAL A 48 -16.69 -9.67 -2.79
C VAL A 48 -15.67 -10.09 -3.84
N VAL A 49 -15.82 -9.55 -5.04
CA VAL A 49 -14.84 -9.70 -6.11
C VAL A 49 -14.13 -8.36 -6.28
N THR A 50 -12.83 -8.32 -6.01
CA THR A 50 -12.06 -7.07 -6.04
C THR A 50 -10.72 -7.24 -6.77
N LYS A 51 -10.22 -6.12 -7.30
CA LYS A 51 -8.86 -5.95 -7.82
C LYS A 51 -8.06 -4.95 -6.98
N ASP A 52 -8.58 -4.52 -5.85
CA ASP A 52 -7.87 -3.62 -4.94
C ASP A 52 -6.96 -4.42 -4.00
N GLY A 53 -5.65 -4.22 -4.13
CA GLY A 53 -4.65 -4.86 -3.27
C GLY A 53 -4.75 -4.45 -1.79
N VAL A 54 -5.26 -3.24 -1.48
CA VAL A 54 -5.44 -2.78 -0.10
C VAL A 54 -6.56 -3.56 0.57
N THR A 55 -7.70 -3.68 -0.11
CA THR A 55 -8.83 -4.51 0.35
C THR A 55 -8.39 -5.96 0.56
N VAL A 56 -7.65 -6.54 -0.39
CA VAL A 56 -7.15 -7.91 -0.26
C VAL A 56 -6.20 -8.06 0.92
N ALA A 57 -5.25 -7.14 1.11
CA ALA A 57 -4.29 -7.22 2.20
C ALA A 57 -4.95 -7.16 3.59
N LYS A 58 -6.02 -6.36 3.74
CA LYS A 58 -6.74 -6.22 5.02
C LYS A 58 -7.35 -7.53 5.51
N GLU A 59 -7.86 -8.34 4.59
CA GLU A 59 -8.55 -9.61 4.87
C GLU A 59 -7.58 -10.78 5.16
N ILE A 60 -6.26 -10.57 5.01
CA ILE A 60 -5.28 -11.63 5.28
C ILE A 60 -4.99 -11.71 6.79
N GLU A 61 -5.42 -12.84 7.34
CA GLU A 61 -5.09 -13.32 8.67
C GLU A 61 -4.80 -14.82 8.61
N LEU A 62 -3.68 -15.23 9.21
CA LEU A 62 -3.19 -16.61 9.12
C LEU A 62 -3.38 -17.36 10.44
N GLU A 63 -3.70 -18.64 10.36
CA GLU A 63 -3.92 -19.49 11.53
C GLU A 63 -2.64 -19.69 12.36
N ASP A 64 -1.50 -19.94 11.69
CA ASP A 64 -0.22 -20.04 12.38
C ASP A 64 0.24 -18.66 12.85
N LYS A 65 0.44 -18.53 14.16
CA LYS A 65 0.81 -17.26 14.78
C LYS A 65 2.12 -16.67 14.26
N PHE A 66 3.11 -17.49 13.92
CA PHE A 66 4.41 -17.01 13.44
C PHE A 66 4.35 -16.57 11.98
N GLU A 67 3.56 -17.28 11.17
CA GLU A 67 3.27 -16.87 9.80
C GLU A 67 2.44 -15.57 9.81
N ASN A 68 1.40 -15.50 10.63
CA ASN A 68 0.56 -14.30 10.76
C ASN A 68 1.40 -13.09 11.19
N MET A 69 2.31 -13.23 12.16
CA MET A 69 3.23 -12.12 12.53
C MET A 69 4.01 -11.59 11.32
N GLY A 70 4.50 -12.47 10.44
CA GLY A 70 5.18 -12.07 9.22
C GLY A 70 4.29 -11.27 8.26
N ALA A 71 3.08 -11.77 8.02
CA ALA A 71 2.09 -11.10 7.20
C ALA A 71 1.70 -9.72 7.80
N GLN A 72 1.38 -9.67 9.10
CA GLN A 72 0.98 -8.42 9.76
C GLN A 72 2.10 -7.37 9.73
N MET A 73 3.36 -7.75 9.91
CA MET A 73 4.49 -6.81 9.82
C MET A 73 4.58 -6.13 8.45
N VAL A 74 4.46 -6.90 7.36
CA VAL A 74 4.53 -6.33 6.00
C VAL A 74 3.27 -5.54 5.68
N LYS A 75 2.09 -6.01 6.11
CA LYS A 75 0.81 -5.30 5.94
C LYS A 75 0.85 -3.90 6.57
N GLU A 76 1.30 -3.81 7.82
CA GLU A 76 1.38 -2.56 8.58
C GLU A 76 2.37 -1.55 7.99
N VAL A 77 3.49 -2.02 7.45
CA VAL A 77 4.48 -1.13 6.81
C VAL A 77 3.99 -0.70 5.42
N ALA A 78 3.35 -1.59 4.68
CA ALA A 78 2.79 -1.29 3.38
C ALA A 78 1.61 -0.31 3.48
N SER A 79 0.73 -0.45 4.49
CA SER A 79 -0.40 0.47 4.69
C SER A 79 0.04 1.91 4.94
N LYS A 80 1.13 2.10 5.70
CA LYS A 80 1.72 3.44 5.93
C LYS A 80 2.19 4.13 4.65
N THR A 81 2.51 3.35 3.60
CA THR A 81 2.82 3.93 2.29
C THR A 81 1.57 4.55 1.69
N SER A 82 0.42 3.87 1.76
CA SER A 82 -0.88 4.40 1.32
C SER A 82 -1.31 5.61 2.15
N ASP A 83 -1.08 5.59 3.46
CA ASP A 83 -1.55 6.66 4.34
C ASP A 83 -0.89 8.01 4.03
N VAL A 84 0.38 7.99 3.61
CA VAL A 84 1.15 9.21 3.31
C VAL A 84 1.15 9.53 1.81
N ALA A 85 1.29 8.53 0.95
CA ALA A 85 1.44 8.72 -0.49
C ALA A 85 0.14 8.52 -1.28
N GLY A 86 -0.92 7.95 -0.68
CA GLY A 86 -2.21 7.68 -1.31
C GLY A 86 -2.27 6.41 -2.17
N ASP A 87 -1.12 5.81 -2.52
CA ASP A 87 -0.98 4.59 -3.32
C ASP A 87 0.35 3.88 -2.99
N GLY A 88 0.57 2.69 -3.55
CA GLY A 88 1.85 1.98 -3.51
C GLY A 88 1.92 0.80 -2.54
N THR A 89 0.83 0.49 -1.83
CA THR A 89 0.74 -0.64 -0.88
C THR A 89 1.17 -1.97 -1.51
N THR A 90 0.66 -2.25 -2.71
CA THR A 90 0.98 -3.48 -3.45
C THR A 90 2.46 -3.51 -3.84
N THR A 91 3.00 -2.39 -4.33
CA THR A 91 4.41 -2.26 -4.70
C THR A 91 5.33 -2.43 -3.49
N ALA A 92 5.01 -1.80 -2.36
CA ALA A 92 5.75 -1.94 -1.11
C ALA A 92 5.80 -3.40 -0.62
N THR A 93 4.68 -4.11 -0.74
CA THR A 93 4.58 -5.53 -0.36
C THR A 93 5.45 -6.41 -1.27
N VAL A 94 5.44 -6.17 -2.59
CA VAL A 94 6.27 -6.91 -3.56
C VAL A 94 7.76 -6.69 -3.28
N LEU A 95 8.17 -5.43 -3.02
CA LEU A 95 9.55 -5.10 -2.68
C LEU A 95 9.99 -5.72 -1.36
N ALA A 96 9.14 -5.65 -0.33
CA ALA A 96 9.39 -6.26 0.98
C ALA A 96 9.61 -7.77 0.86
N ARG A 97 8.76 -8.48 0.10
CA ARG A 97 8.92 -9.91 -0.18
C ARG A 97 10.29 -10.20 -0.80
N ALA A 98 10.65 -9.48 -1.87
CA ALA A 98 11.88 -9.72 -2.60
C ALA A 98 13.13 -9.51 -1.73
N ILE A 99 13.18 -8.39 -1.01
CA ILE A 99 14.31 -8.05 -0.13
C ILE A 99 14.43 -9.06 1.01
N TYR A 100 13.31 -9.41 1.65
CA TYR A 100 13.32 -10.34 2.79
C TYR A 100 13.70 -11.76 2.37
N ALA A 101 13.14 -12.26 1.26
CA ALA A 101 13.45 -13.59 0.75
C ALA A 101 14.94 -13.77 0.42
N GLU A 102 15.54 -12.80 -0.29
CA GLU A 102 16.98 -12.84 -0.59
C GLU A 102 17.82 -12.62 0.67
N GLY A 103 17.38 -11.75 1.59
CA GLY A 103 18.04 -11.56 2.88
C GLY A 103 18.11 -12.85 3.71
N VAL A 104 16.99 -13.60 3.82
CA VAL A 104 16.95 -14.87 4.54
C VAL A 104 17.88 -15.91 3.91
N LYS A 105 17.97 -15.97 2.57
CA LYS A 105 18.92 -16.85 1.87
C LYS A 105 20.37 -16.51 2.20
N MET A 106 20.73 -15.22 2.18
CA MET A 106 22.10 -14.78 2.50
C MET A 106 22.47 -15.06 3.96
N VAL A 107 21.52 -14.87 4.89
CA VAL A 107 21.73 -15.22 6.30
C VAL A 107 21.89 -16.73 6.48
N ALA A 108 21.12 -17.55 5.76
CA ALA A 108 21.28 -19.01 5.77
C ALA A 108 22.63 -19.46 5.20
N ALA A 109 23.20 -18.70 4.25
CA ALA A 109 24.56 -18.91 3.74
C ALA A 109 25.68 -18.46 4.70
N GLY A 110 25.34 -17.93 5.89
CA GLY A 110 26.29 -17.55 6.93
C GLY A 110 26.73 -16.09 6.90
N HIS A 111 26.11 -15.25 6.06
CA HIS A 111 26.39 -13.81 6.06
C HIS A 111 25.80 -13.12 7.29
N ASP A 112 26.50 -12.11 7.81
CA ASP A 112 26.07 -11.31 8.96
C ASP A 112 24.81 -10.48 8.62
N PRO A 113 23.67 -10.69 9.31
CA PRO A 113 22.43 -9.96 9.07
C PRO A 113 22.57 -8.44 9.24
N MET A 114 23.43 -8.00 10.17
CA MET A 114 23.63 -6.57 10.44
C MET A 114 24.36 -5.88 9.29
N SER A 115 25.32 -6.57 8.67
CA SER A 115 26.02 -6.07 7.49
C SER A 115 25.12 -6.04 6.26
N LEU A 116 24.28 -7.06 6.06
CA LEU A 116 23.26 -7.06 5.01
C LEU A 116 22.30 -5.89 5.17
N LYS A 117 21.76 -5.68 6.38
CA LYS A 117 20.89 -4.53 6.66
C LYS A 117 21.57 -3.20 6.35
N ARG A 118 22.80 -2.97 6.82
CA ARG A 118 23.54 -1.73 6.54
C ARG A 118 23.77 -1.52 5.04
N GLY A 119 24.00 -2.59 4.28
CA GLY A 119 24.10 -2.54 2.82
C GLY A 119 22.79 -2.13 2.16
N ILE A 120 21.68 -2.75 2.56
CA ILE A 120 20.33 -2.42 2.08
C ILE A 120 20.00 -0.96 2.39
N ASP A 121 20.22 -0.51 3.63
CA ASP A 121 19.92 0.87 4.04
C ASP A 121 20.69 1.89 3.18
N LYS A 122 21.98 1.65 2.92
CA LYS A 122 22.79 2.50 2.03
C LYS A 122 22.29 2.50 0.59
N ALA A 123 21.92 1.34 0.06
CA ALA A 123 21.40 1.23 -1.29
C ALA A 123 20.06 1.96 -1.44
N VAL A 124 19.16 1.84 -0.45
CA VAL A 124 17.87 2.55 -0.43
C VAL A 124 18.07 4.06 -0.44
N ILE A 125 19.01 4.59 0.35
CA ILE A 125 19.32 6.03 0.37
C ILE A 125 19.74 6.51 -1.03
N ALA A 126 20.71 5.82 -1.64
CA ALA A 126 21.20 6.19 -2.97
C ALA A 126 20.10 6.10 -4.05
N VAL A 127 19.27 5.05 -4.00
CA VAL A 127 18.14 4.90 -4.94
C VAL A 127 17.10 6.00 -4.76
N VAL A 128 16.77 6.38 -3.52
CA VAL A 128 15.81 7.46 -3.24
C VAL A 128 16.34 8.81 -3.71
N GLU A 129 17.63 9.09 -3.54
CA GLU A 129 18.27 10.30 -4.05
C GLU A 129 18.21 10.37 -5.58
N GLU A 130 18.55 9.28 -6.26
CA GLU A 130 18.47 9.21 -7.72
C GLU A 130 17.01 9.32 -8.20
N LEU A 131 16.05 8.68 -7.51
CA LEU A 131 14.64 8.78 -7.86
C LEU A 131 14.12 10.21 -7.77
N LYS A 132 14.60 11.00 -6.80
CA LYS A 132 14.31 12.44 -6.72
C LYS A 132 14.92 13.21 -7.88
N GLY A 133 16.14 12.87 -8.30
CA GLY A 133 16.81 13.48 -9.45
C GLY A 133 16.08 13.20 -10.78
N LEU A 134 15.51 12.00 -10.93
CA LEU A 134 14.71 11.60 -12.09
C LEU A 134 13.27 12.12 -12.07
N SER A 135 12.80 12.60 -10.92
CA SER A 135 11.43 13.09 -10.74
C SER A 135 11.15 14.31 -11.60
N LYS A 136 9.97 14.33 -12.21
CA LYS A 136 9.48 15.47 -13.00
C LYS A 136 8.37 16.17 -12.21
N PRO A 137 8.49 17.48 -11.93
CA PRO A 137 7.46 18.20 -11.21
C PRO A 137 6.19 18.29 -12.04
N THR A 138 5.05 17.92 -11.46
CA THR A 138 3.73 18.10 -12.08
C THR A 138 3.30 19.56 -11.96
N ARG A 139 3.30 20.27 -13.08
CA ARG A 139 3.01 21.70 -13.13
C ARG A 139 1.67 21.99 -13.77
N ASP A 140 1.30 21.20 -14.77
CA ASP A 140 0.16 21.51 -15.60
C ASP A 140 -1.07 20.71 -15.19
N GLN A 141 -2.25 21.31 -15.38
CA GLN A 141 -3.54 20.66 -15.11
C GLN A 141 -3.68 19.33 -15.87
N LYS A 142 -3.13 19.25 -17.08
CA LYS A 142 -3.10 18.03 -17.90
C LYS A 142 -2.30 16.90 -17.24
N GLU A 143 -1.17 17.22 -16.62
CA GLU A 143 -0.34 16.23 -15.92
C GLU A 143 -1.05 15.74 -14.65
N ILE A 144 -1.71 16.64 -13.91
CA ILE A 144 -2.52 16.28 -12.74
C ILE A 144 -3.66 15.32 -13.14
N ALA A 145 -4.38 15.63 -14.21
CA ALA A 145 -5.45 14.78 -14.72
C ALA A 145 -4.93 13.39 -15.12
N GLN A 146 -3.75 13.31 -15.75
CA GLN A 146 -3.12 12.04 -16.11
C GLN A 146 -2.77 11.20 -14.89
N VAL A 147 -2.19 11.82 -13.85
CA VAL A 147 -1.88 11.12 -12.59
C VAL A 147 -3.16 10.60 -11.94
N GLY A 148 -4.19 11.44 -11.81
CA GLY A 148 -5.49 11.05 -11.26
C GLY A 148 -6.15 9.91 -12.04
N THR A 149 -6.07 9.95 -13.37
CA THR A 149 -6.59 8.90 -14.25
C THR A 149 -5.93 7.55 -13.98
N ILE A 150 -4.60 7.52 -13.87
CA ILE A 150 -3.87 6.27 -13.63
C ILE A 150 -4.22 5.70 -12.25
N SER A 151 -4.26 6.55 -11.21
CA SER A 151 -4.63 6.15 -9.86
C SER A 151 -6.08 5.68 -9.75
N ALA A 152 -6.98 6.23 -10.58
CA ALA A 152 -8.38 5.81 -10.68
C ALA A 152 -8.59 4.59 -11.60
N ASN A 153 -7.60 3.70 -11.73
CA ASN A 153 -7.66 2.50 -12.59
C ASN A 153 -7.96 2.80 -14.07
N ASN A 154 -7.40 3.88 -14.61
CA ASN A 154 -7.60 4.40 -15.97
C ASN A 154 -8.98 5.02 -16.21
N ASP A 155 -9.63 5.57 -15.18
CA ASP A 155 -10.84 6.38 -15.32
C ASP A 155 -10.49 7.85 -15.57
N ALA A 156 -10.71 8.31 -16.81
CA ALA A 156 -10.43 9.68 -17.21
C ALA A 156 -11.37 10.70 -16.54
N THR A 157 -12.61 10.32 -16.24
CA THR A 157 -13.60 11.24 -15.65
C THR A 157 -13.19 11.68 -14.24
N ILE A 158 -12.65 10.73 -13.45
CA ILE A 158 -12.12 10.98 -12.11
C ILE A 158 -10.86 11.85 -12.19
N GLY A 159 -9.96 11.57 -13.13
CA GLY A 159 -8.75 12.38 -13.32
C GLY A 159 -9.06 13.85 -13.67
N GLU A 160 -10.03 14.07 -14.56
CA GLU A 160 -10.46 15.41 -14.98
C GLU A 160 -11.09 16.20 -13.82
N ILE A 161 -12.01 15.59 -13.07
CA ILE A 161 -12.66 16.22 -11.90
C ILE A 161 -11.64 16.60 -10.83
N ILE A 162 -10.67 15.74 -10.54
CA ILE A 162 -9.61 16.04 -9.56
C ILE A 162 -8.79 17.24 -10.02
N ALA A 163 -8.43 17.28 -11.31
CA ALA A 163 -7.64 18.38 -11.86
C ALA A 163 -8.41 19.71 -11.83
N GLU A 164 -9.72 19.70 -12.10
CA GLU A 164 -10.58 20.88 -11.95
C GLU A 164 -10.70 21.33 -10.49
N ALA A 165 -10.89 20.39 -9.56
CA ALA A 165 -10.97 20.69 -8.13
C ALA A 165 -9.70 21.37 -7.64
N MET A 166 -8.53 20.79 -7.93
CA MET A 166 -7.22 21.35 -7.56
C MET A 166 -6.97 22.73 -8.19
N ASN A 167 -7.50 23.00 -9.38
CA ASN A 167 -7.38 24.31 -10.01
C ASN A 167 -8.22 25.38 -9.30
N LYS A 168 -9.40 25.00 -8.76
CA LYS A 168 -10.28 25.94 -8.02
C LYS A 168 -9.75 26.25 -6.61
N VAL A 169 -9.29 25.25 -5.86
CA VAL A 169 -8.83 25.43 -4.45
C VAL A 169 -7.32 25.67 -4.31
N GLY A 170 -6.56 25.48 -5.38
CA GLY A 170 -5.09 25.53 -5.37
C GLY A 170 -4.45 24.20 -4.97
N LYS A 171 -3.13 24.07 -5.19
CA LYS A 171 -2.39 22.80 -4.97
C LYS A 171 -2.38 22.32 -3.51
N GLU A 172 -2.48 23.24 -2.56
CA GLU A 172 -2.52 22.95 -1.11
C GLU A 172 -3.92 23.17 -0.52
N GLY A 173 -4.95 23.27 -1.37
CA GLY A 173 -6.34 23.41 -0.94
C GLY A 173 -6.94 22.10 -0.42
N VAL A 174 -7.96 22.21 0.41
CA VAL A 174 -8.69 21.06 0.95
C VAL A 174 -9.71 20.57 -0.09
N ILE A 175 -9.68 19.28 -0.40
CA ILE A 175 -10.65 18.62 -1.28
C ILE A 175 -11.35 17.54 -0.46
N THR A 176 -12.67 17.53 -0.49
CA THR A 176 -13.51 16.49 0.12
C THR A 176 -14.33 15.79 -0.95
N VAL A 177 -14.71 14.54 -0.70
CA VAL A 177 -15.54 13.71 -1.59
C VAL A 177 -16.74 13.23 -0.79
N GLU A 178 -17.93 13.45 -1.32
CA GLU A 178 -19.20 13.04 -0.71
C GLU A 178 -20.04 12.20 -1.68
N GLU A 179 -20.91 11.34 -1.16
CA GLU A 179 -21.84 10.57 -1.99
C GLU A 179 -22.96 11.46 -2.54
N ALA A 180 -23.10 11.51 -3.87
CA ALA A 180 -24.19 12.22 -4.52
C ALA A 180 -25.51 11.43 -4.41
N LYS A 181 -26.64 12.14 -4.35
CA LYS A 181 -27.98 11.53 -4.39
C LYS A 181 -28.41 11.09 -5.80
N GLY A 182 -27.74 11.58 -6.83
CA GLY A 182 -28.05 11.33 -8.23
C GLY A 182 -26.92 10.59 -8.96
N LEU A 183 -27.12 10.34 -10.25
CA LEU A 183 -26.10 9.73 -11.12
C LEU A 183 -25.02 10.72 -11.58
N GLU A 184 -25.28 12.01 -11.48
CA GLU A 184 -24.35 13.06 -11.91
C GLU A 184 -23.28 13.30 -10.85
N THR A 185 -22.02 13.38 -11.29
CA THR A 185 -20.90 13.83 -10.46
C THR A 185 -20.73 15.33 -10.64
N THR A 186 -20.78 16.08 -9.53
CA THR A 186 -20.67 17.54 -9.53
C THR A 186 -19.46 18.00 -8.72
N LEU A 187 -18.98 19.21 -9.00
CA LEU A 187 -17.88 19.86 -8.29
C LEU A 187 -18.32 21.23 -7.78
N ASP A 188 -18.54 21.33 -6.47
CA ASP A 188 -18.91 22.57 -5.78
C ASP A 188 -17.78 23.04 -4.86
N VAL A 189 -17.60 24.36 -4.77
CA VAL A 189 -16.64 24.99 -3.86
C VAL A 189 -17.42 25.71 -2.77
N VAL A 190 -17.15 25.34 -1.52
CA VAL A 190 -17.79 25.92 -0.34
C VAL A 190 -16.75 26.52 0.59
N GLU A 191 -17.16 27.49 1.41
CA GLU A 191 -16.29 28.03 2.46
C GLU A 191 -16.22 27.03 3.63
N GLY A 192 -15.01 26.56 3.93
CA GLY A 192 -14.75 25.58 4.98
C GLY A 192 -13.30 25.62 5.46
N MET A 193 -12.99 24.85 6.51
CA MET A 193 -11.63 24.74 7.04
C MET A 193 -11.35 23.35 7.61
N GLN A 194 -10.08 22.94 7.59
CA GLN A 194 -9.59 21.69 8.16
C GLN A 194 -8.63 21.97 9.32
N PHE A 195 -8.65 21.11 10.34
CA PHE A 195 -7.73 21.17 11.49
C PHE A 195 -6.97 19.84 11.62
N ASP A 196 -5.75 19.90 12.16
CA ASP A 196 -4.88 18.71 12.32
C ASP A 196 -5.24 17.79 13.50
N ARG A 197 -6.41 17.95 14.11
CA ARG A 197 -6.84 17.14 15.27
C ARG A 197 -7.95 16.16 14.87
N GLY A 198 -7.67 14.86 15.06
CA GLY A 198 -8.63 13.77 14.88
C GLY A 198 -9.44 13.43 16.13
N TYR A 199 -10.21 12.34 16.06
CA TYR A 199 -10.97 11.79 17.17
C TYR A 199 -10.07 11.18 18.26
N LEU A 200 -10.54 11.17 19.52
CA LEU A 200 -9.79 10.58 20.65
C LEU A 200 -9.96 9.06 20.78
N SER A 201 -11.05 8.51 20.23
CA SER A 201 -11.34 7.08 20.20
C SER A 201 -11.88 6.72 18.81
N PRO A 202 -11.33 5.68 18.14
CA PRO A 202 -11.90 5.13 16.91
C PRO A 202 -13.29 4.55 17.13
#